data_AF-A0AAU7QX33-F1
#
_entry.id   AF-A0AAU7QX33-F1
#
_cell.length_a   1.000
_cell.length_b   1.000
_cell.length_c   1.000
_cell.angle_alpha   90.00
_cell.angle_beta   90.00
_cell.angle_gamma   90.00
#
_symmetry.space_group_name_H-M   'P 1'
#
loop_
_entity.id
_entity.type
_entity.pdbx_description
1 polymer ?
#
loop_
_entity_poly.entity_id
_entity_poly.type
_entity_poly.pdbx_seq_one_letter_code
_entity_poly.pdbx_strand_id
1 'polypeptide(L)'
;MASFDEWLDAYEVVYRTLPAESDHQCPNCGHRTLRMVFTTPPGARYGYVSFWCDTCLEGIHISRAPVPAGVTALSTAAPIEERTRGIPNYRLVT
;
A
#
# COMPACT_ATOMS: atom_id res chain seq x y z
N MET A 1 -15.82 -10.74 3.34
CA MET A 1 -14.99 -9.77 2.61
C MET A 1 -15.10 -8.46 3.34
N ALA A 2 -13.96 -7.90 3.77
CA ALA A 2 -13.94 -6.56 4.33
C ALA A 2 -14.32 -5.52 3.26
N SER A 3 -15.00 -4.47 3.68
CA SER A 3 -15.40 -3.30 2.90
C SER A 3 -14.21 -2.39 2.59
N PHE A 4 -14.39 -1.47 1.63
CA PHE A 4 -13.38 -0.46 1.32
C PHE A 4 -13.04 0.41 2.54
N ASP A 5 -14.05 0.79 3.34
CA ASP A 5 -13.85 1.62 4.53
C ASP A 5 -13.01 0.91 5.59
N GLU A 6 -13.24 -0.39 5.83
CA GLU A 6 -12.39 -1.19 6.74
C GLU A 6 -10.94 -1.30 6.24
N TRP A 7 -10.75 -1.36 4.92
CA TRP A 7 -9.40 -1.30 4.32
C TRP A 7 -8.77 0.08 4.44
N LEU A 8 -9.56 1.16 4.36
CA LEU A 8 -9.09 2.53 4.54
C LEU A 8 -8.67 2.78 5.99
N ASP A 9 -9.43 2.28 6.97
CA ASP A 9 -9.06 2.33 8.39
C ASP A 9 -7.73 1.61 8.65
N ALA A 10 -7.58 0.40 8.11
CA ALA A 10 -6.33 -0.36 8.21
C ALA A 10 -5.16 0.37 7.54
N TYR A 11 -5.40 1.00 6.38
CA TYR A 11 -4.42 1.84 5.71
C TYR A 11 -3.98 3.01 6.58
N GLU A 12 -4.91 3.73 7.22
CA GLU A 12 -4.56 4.88 8.07
C GLU A 12 -3.70 4.47 9.26
N VAL A 13 -4.02 3.34 9.89
CA VAL A 13 -3.24 2.80 11.01
C VAL A 13 -1.82 2.49 10.55
N VAL A 14 -1.66 1.73 9.47
CA VAL A 14 -0.33 1.34 8.96
C VAL A 14 0.45 2.57 8.44
N TYR A 15 -0.22 3.49 7.76
CA TYR A 15 0.41 4.72 7.24
C TYR A 15 1.04 5.55 8.36
N ARG A 16 0.37 5.67 9.52
CA ARG A 16 0.84 6.44 10.67
C ARG A 16 2.03 5.80 11.40
N THR A 17 2.30 4.50 11.20
CA THR A 17 3.46 3.83 11.81
C THR A 17 4.71 3.91 10.93
N LEU A 18 4.59 4.34 9.69
CA LEU A 18 5.73 4.43 8.77
C LEU A 18 6.83 5.36 9.30
N PRO A 19 8.12 5.04 9.06
CA PRO A 19 8.62 3.92 8.26
C PRO A 19 8.77 2.59 9.04
N ALA A 20 8.30 2.51 10.29
CA ALA A 20 8.34 1.28 11.07
C ALA A 20 7.34 0.24 10.54
N GLU A 21 7.62 -1.03 10.82
CA GLU A 21 6.68 -2.11 10.54
C GLU A 21 5.43 -1.99 11.42
N SER A 22 4.27 -2.34 10.85
CA SER A 22 2.99 -2.39 11.55
C SER A 22 2.64 -3.85 11.84
N ASP A 23 2.17 -4.14 13.04
CA ASP A 23 1.60 -5.45 13.42
C ASP A 23 0.07 -5.51 13.24
N HIS A 24 -0.50 -4.51 12.54
CA HIS A 24 -1.93 -4.43 12.28
C HIS A 24 -2.40 -5.65 11.48
N GLN A 25 -3.57 -6.16 11.85
CA GLN A 25 -4.15 -7.33 11.23
C GLN A 25 -4.85 -6.94 9.93
N CYS A 26 -4.76 -7.81 8.92
CA CYS A 26 -5.55 -7.68 7.71
C CYS A 26 -7.04 -7.68 8.05
N PRO A 27 -7.83 -6.68 7.60
CA PRO A 27 -9.25 -6.58 7.94
C PRO A 27 -10.07 -7.72 7.32
N ASN A 28 -9.57 -8.37 6.27
CA ASN A 28 -10.27 -9.47 5.60
C ASN A 28 -9.97 -10.86 6.21
N CYS A 29 -8.70 -11.15 6.55
CA CYS A 29 -8.28 -12.52 6.94
C CYS A 29 -7.51 -12.61 8.26
N GLY A 30 -7.33 -11.51 8.99
CA GLY A 30 -6.71 -11.47 10.32
C GLY A 30 -5.18 -11.66 10.37
N HIS A 31 -4.53 -12.01 9.25
CA HIS A 31 -3.08 -12.17 9.20
C HIS A 31 -2.33 -10.83 9.24
N ARG A 32 -1.15 -10.80 9.87
CA ARG A 32 -0.30 -9.60 10.01
C ARG A 32 0.71 -9.48 8.88
N THR A 33 0.22 -9.54 7.65
CA THR A 33 1.03 -9.57 6.42
C THR A 33 0.64 -8.42 5.49
N LEU A 34 0.23 -7.30 6.07
CA LEU A 34 -0.09 -6.08 5.33
C LEU A 34 1.19 -5.47 4.73
N ARG A 35 1.10 -5.08 3.46
CA ARG A 35 2.18 -4.48 2.68
C ARG A 35 1.71 -3.17 2.09
N MET A 36 2.61 -2.19 2.04
CA MET A 36 2.37 -0.88 1.49
C MET A 36 3.53 -0.49 0.58
N VAL A 37 3.23 -0.10 -0.65
CA VAL A 37 4.22 0.42 -1.59
C VAL A 37 3.72 1.73 -2.18
N PHE A 38 4.56 2.76 -2.06
CA PHE A 38 4.33 4.05 -2.70
C PHE A 38 4.96 4.06 -4.09
N THR A 39 4.29 4.68 -5.05
CA THR A 39 4.89 5.02 -6.35
C THR A 39 4.63 6.48 -6.67
N THR A 40 5.69 7.22 -7.00
CA THR A 40 5.65 8.68 -7.16
C THR A 40 6.26 9.14 -8.48
N PRO A 41 5.76 10.25 -9.06
CA PRO A 41 6.54 11.01 -10.04
C PRO A 41 7.89 11.47 -9.46
N PRO A 42 8.94 11.57 -10.27
CA PRO A 42 10.22 12.11 -9.83
C PRO A 42 10.06 13.49 -9.18
N GLY A 43 10.62 13.67 -7.98
CA GLY A 43 10.58 14.93 -7.23
C GLY A 43 9.24 15.27 -6.56
N ALA A 44 8.19 14.45 -6.75
CA ALA A 44 6.91 14.66 -6.07
C ALA A 44 6.94 14.11 -4.64
N ARG A 45 6.21 14.79 -3.73
CA ARG A 45 5.96 14.30 -2.36
C ARG A 45 4.62 13.58 -2.21
N TYR A 46 4.00 13.23 -3.33
CA TYR A 46 2.74 12.50 -3.40
C TYR A 46 2.77 11.54 -4.57
N GLY A 47 1.97 10.48 -4.48
CA GLY A 47 1.92 9.42 -5.47
C GLY A 47 0.68 8.59 -5.32
N TYR A 48 0.77 7.32 -5.71
CA TYR A 48 -0.25 6.33 -5.41
C TYR A 48 0.29 5.24 -4.50
N VAL A 49 -0.61 4.62 -3.73
CA VAL A 49 -0.29 3.56 -2.79
C VAL A 49 -0.98 2.27 -3.23
N SER A 50 -0.19 1.22 -3.41
CA SER A 50 -0.69 -0.15 -3.38
C SER A 50 -0.64 -0.67 -1.95
N PHE A 51 -1.79 -1.02 -1.38
CA PHE A 51 -1.90 -1.53 -0.02
C PHE A 51 -2.68 -2.85 -0.03
N TRP A 52 -2.04 -3.94 0.39
CA TRP A 52 -2.60 -5.29 0.28
C TRP A 52 -2.16 -6.20 1.42
N CYS A 53 -2.76 -7.37 1.52
CA CYS A 53 -2.30 -8.46 2.39
C CYS A 53 -1.64 -9.58 1.55
N ASP A 54 -0.40 -9.97 1.89
CA ASP A 54 0.31 -11.05 1.19
C ASP A 54 -0.38 -12.42 1.35
N THR A 55 -1.25 -12.59 2.35
CA THR A 55 -1.93 -13.85 2.62
C THR A 55 -3.22 -14.03 1.82
N CYS A 56 -4.12 -13.04 1.82
CA CYS A 56 -5.39 -13.17 1.11
C CYS A 56 -5.41 -12.54 -0.28
N LEU A 57 -4.34 -11.82 -0.67
CA LEU A 57 -4.22 -11.12 -1.95
C LEU A 57 -5.42 -10.23 -2.25
N GLU A 58 -5.87 -9.50 -1.24
CA GLU A 58 -6.85 -8.41 -1.35
C GLU A 58 -6.22 -7.11 -0.87
N GLY A 59 -6.75 -5.99 -1.33
CA GLY A 59 -6.24 -4.69 -0.96
C GLY A 59 -6.96 -3.54 -1.64
N ILE A 60 -6.44 -2.34 -1.43
CA ILE A 60 -6.94 -1.10 -2.01
C ILE A 60 -5.82 -0.33 -2.71
N HIS A 61 -6.23 0.59 -3.57
CA HIS A 61 -5.34 1.51 -4.27
C HIS A 61 -5.75 2.95 -3.96
N ILE A 62 -4.85 3.73 -3.36
CA ILE A 62 -5.11 5.13 -3.01
C ILE A 62 -4.32 6.04 -3.94
N SER A 63 -5.03 6.93 -4.62
CA SER A 63 -4.42 7.95 -5.48
C SER A 63 -4.09 9.21 -4.68
N ARG A 64 -3.03 9.92 -5.09
CA ARG A 64 -2.57 11.19 -4.50
C ARG A 64 -2.27 11.11 -3.00
N ALA A 65 -1.84 9.95 -2.53
CA ALA A 65 -1.36 9.78 -1.16
C ALA A 65 -0.04 10.54 -0.97
N PRO A 66 0.12 11.35 0.10
CA PRO A 66 1.42 11.91 0.47
C PRO A 66 2.41 10.78 0.78
N VAL A 67 3.69 10.98 0.47
CA VAL A 67 4.74 10.03 0.86
C VAL A 67 5.43 10.54 2.12
N PRO A 68 5.36 9.79 3.25
CA PRO A 68 6.06 10.16 4.47
C PRO A 68 7.58 10.22 4.28
N ALA A 69 8.24 11.06 5.08
CA ALA A 69 9.70 11.07 5.14
C ALA A 69 10.24 9.70 5.59
N GLY A 70 11.37 9.27 5.02
CA GLY A 70 12.00 8.00 5.35
C GLY A 70 11.39 6.76 4.67
N VAL A 71 10.33 6.94 3.87
CA VAL A 71 9.73 5.86 3.08
C VAL A 71 10.30 5.88 1.66
N THR A 72 10.78 4.72 1.21
CA THR A 72 11.21 4.54 -0.18
C THR A 72 9.98 4.36 -1.07
N ALA A 73 9.87 5.19 -2.11
CA ALA A 73 8.86 5.05 -3.15
C ALA A 73 9.48 4.56 -4.46
N LEU A 74 8.72 3.78 -5.23
CA LEU A 74 9.03 3.47 -6.62
C LEU A 74 8.81 4.70 -7.49
N SER A 75 9.52 4.80 -8.62
CA SER A 75 9.36 5.91 -9.56
C SER A 75 8.35 5.57 -10.66
N THR A 76 7.44 6.50 -10.98
CA THR A 76 6.56 6.33 -12.16
C THR A 76 7.32 6.41 -13.49
N ALA A 77 8.54 6.97 -13.49
CA ALA A 77 9.41 7.04 -14.66
C ALA A 77 10.21 5.76 -14.90
N ALA A 78 10.20 4.81 -13.94
CA ALA A 78 10.85 3.52 -14.11
C ALA A 78 10.07 2.64 -15.11
N PRO A 79 10.74 1.67 -15.78
CA PRO A 79 10.07 0.65 -16.57
C PRO A 79 9.00 -0.08 -15.77
N ILE A 80 7.96 -0.56 -16.46
CA ILE A 80 6.81 -1.22 -15.81
C ILE A 80 7.23 -2.35 -14.86
N GLU A 81 8.20 -3.17 -15.29
CA GLU A 81 8.72 -4.32 -14.53
C GLU A 81 9.36 -3.91 -13.20
N GLU A 82 10.03 -2.76 -13.17
CA GLU A 82 10.61 -2.20 -11.94
C GLU A 82 9.52 -1.58 -11.07
N ARG A 83 8.56 -0.89 -11.69
CA ARG A 83 7.46 -0.22 -11.00
C ARG A 83 6.46 -1.18 -10.34
N THR A 84 6.36 -2.41 -10.83
CA THR A 84 5.47 -3.44 -10.27
C THR A 84 6.24 -4.53 -9.50
N ARG A 85 7.56 -4.39 -9.36
CA ARG A 85 8.39 -5.39 -8.67
C ARG A 85 7.93 -5.54 -7.22
N GLY A 86 7.57 -6.76 -6.84
CA GLY A 86 7.11 -7.08 -5.48
C GLY A 86 5.66 -6.68 -5.18
N ILE A 87 4.92 -6.13 -6.15
CA ILE A 87 3.48 -5.88 -6.03
C ILE A 87 2.75 -7.03 -6.73
N PRO A 88 2.03 -7.90 -5.99
CA PRO A 88 1.30 -9.01 -6.60
C PRO A 88 0.07 -8.51 -7.37
N ASN A 89 -0.51 -9.38 -8.20
CA ASN A 89 -1.82 -9.14 -8.77
C ASN A 89 -2.91 -9.44 -7.72
N TYR A 90 -3.08 -8.54 -6.75
CA TYR A 90 -4.10 -8.65 -5.71
C TYR A 90 -5.45 -8.11 -6.21
N ARG A 91 -6.54 -8.64 -5.65
CA ARG A 91 -7.89 -8.18 -5.97
C ARG A 91 -8.16 -6.84 -5.30
N LEU A 92 -8.52 -5.83 -6.10
CA LEU A 92 -8.95 -4.54 -5.58
C LEU A 92 -10.31 -4.66 -4.90
N VAL A 93 -10.40 -4.09 -3.71
CA VAL A 93 -11.66 -3.80 -3.00
C VAL A 93 -12.11 -2.40 -3.40
N THR A 94 -13.39 -2.26 -3.75
CA THR A 94 -14.03 -1.03 -4.23
C THR A 94 -15.37 -0.85 -3.58
#